data_AF-A0A9D6XFU5-F1
#
_entry.id   AF-A0A9D6XFU5-F1
#
_cell.length_a   1.000
_cell.length_b   1.000
_cell.length_c   1.000
_cell.angle_alpha   90.00
_cell.angle_beta   90.00
_cell.angle_gamma   90.00
#
_symmetry.space_group_name_H-M   'P 1'
#
loop_
_entity.id
_entity.type
_entity.pdbx_description
1 polymer ?
#
loop_
_entity_poly.entity_id
_entity_poly.type
_entity_poly.pdbx_seq_one_letter_code
_entity_poly.pdbx_strand_id
1 'polypeptide(L)'
;MRRIISKLVVIDASNEKIAFGFAIGVFMGITPYWGFHTMFAFLFAALLRGNVVAAILGVHVGNPLTAPLLFASTYWVGSKFIDSDPICFAWKDFSLDAAIRLFSEAPHIIMVLSIGALVIGLPLSGLAYWLAKIGMAGYRARNTAKEGE
;
A
#
# COMPACT_ATOMS: atom_id res chain seq x y z
N MET A 1 16.74 -7.01 16.26
CA MET A 1 15.84 -6.13 15.46
C MET A 1 14.43 -5.98 16.03
N ARG A 2 13.73 -7.06 16.47
CA ARG A 2 12.35 -7.00 17.00
C ARG A 2 12.09 -5.99 18.13
N ARG A 3 13.05 -5.80 19.05
CA ARG A 3 12.94 -4.85 20.18
C ARG A 3 12.93 -3.37 19.77
N ILE A 4 13.58 -3.00 18.67
CA ILE A 4 13.67 -1.59 18.25
C ILE A 4 12.36 -1.17 17.56
N ILE A 5 11.82 -2.05 16.70
CA ILE A 5 10.57 -1.81 16.00
C ILE A 5 9.40 -1.71 16.99
N SER A 6 9.35 -2.54 18.04
CA SER A 6 8.29 -2.43 19.04
C SER A 6 8.35 -1.10 19.81
N LYS A 7 9.56 -0.60 20.12
CA LYS A 7 9.72 0.71 20.77
C LYS A 7 9.24 1.85 19.89
N LEU A 8 9.66 1.88 18.62
CA LEU A 8 9.34 2.96 17.69
C LEU A 8 7.86 2.96 17.24
N VAL A 9 7.26 1.78 17.08
CA VAL A 9 5.88 1.66 16.57
C VAL A 9 4.88 1.73 17.71
N VAL A 10 5.13 1.05 18.84
CA VAL A 10 4.07 0.66 19.78
C VAL A 10 4.03 1.48 21.05
N ILE A 11 5.18 1.93 21.57
CA ILE A 11 5.23 2.45 22.95
C ILE A 11 4.65 3.86 23.06
N ASP A 12 4.88 4.73 22.07
CA ASP A 12 4.48 6.15 22.17
C ASP A 12 3.23 6.52 21.35
N ALA A 13 2.62 5.57 20.62
CA ALA A 13 1.48 5.84 19.74
C ALA A 13 0.23 5.06 20.16
N SER A 14 -0.96 5.67 20.06
CA SER A 14 -2.23 4.96 20.28
C SER A 14 -2.46 3.88 19.20
N ASN A 15 -3.25 2.86 19.54
CA ASN A 15 -3.62 1.79 18.59
C ASN A 15 -4.25 2.37 17.31
N GLU A 16 -5.06 3.42 17.44
CA GLU A 16 -5.69 4.13 16.34
C GLU A 16 -4.66 4.79 15.42
N LYS A 17 -3.64 5.46 15.99
CA LYS A 17 -2.59 6.11 15.20
C LYS A 17 -1.74 5.10 14.44
N ILE A 18 -1.43 3.96 15.06
CA ILE A 18 -0.68 2.87 14.44
C ILE A 18 -1.51 2.25 13.30
N ALA A 19 -2.75 1.89 13.57
CA ALA A 19 -3.65 1.31 12.57
C ALA A 19 -3.90 2.26 11.40
N PHE A 20 -4.10 3.55 11.67
CA PHE A 20 -4.31 4.56 10.65
C PHE A 20 -3.06 4.79 9.80
N GLY A 21 -1.89 4.90 10.44
CA GLY A 21 -0.61 4.94 9.73
C GLY A 21 -0.44 3.73 8.82
N PHE A 22 -0.66 2.52 9.34
CA PHE A 22 -0.57 1.28 8.57
C PHE A 22 -1.51 1.28 7.36
N ALA A 23 -2.77 1.70 7.53
CA ALA A 23 -3.74 1.79 6.45
C ALA A 23 -3.31 2.78 5.34
N ILE A 24 -2.77 3.94 5.69
CA ILE A 24 -2.16 4.88 4.73
C ILE A 24 -1.06 4.18 3.93
N GLY A 25 -0.19 3.44 4.62
CA GLY A 25 0.87 2.65 4.01
C GLY A 25 0.35 1.62 3.01
N VAL A 26 -0.64 0.82 3.41
CA VAL A 26 -1.26 -0.20 2.57
C VAL A 26 -1.88 0.43 1.33
N PHE A 27 -2.61 1.53 1.50
CA PHE A 27 -3.20 2.26 0.38
C PHE A 27 -2.12 2.75 -0.60
N MET A 28 -1.06 3.39 -0.10
CA MET A 28 0.06 3.84 -0.91
C MET A 28 0.77 2.69 -1.63
N GLY A 29 0.94 1.53 -0.99
CA GLY A 29 1.55 0.35 -1.60
C GLY A 29 0.72 -0.29 -2.72
N ILE A 30 -0.58 0.00 -2.80
CA ILE A 30 -1.47 -0.46 -3.89
C ILE A 30 -1.44 0.47 -5.11
N THR A 31 -1.05 1.74 -4.92
CA THR A 31 -0.99 2.72 -6.00
C THR A 31 0.09 2.38 -7.03
N PRO A 32 -0.01 2.85 -8.28
CA PRO A 32 1.02 2.64 -9.31
C PRO A 32 2.18 3.64 -9.24
N TYR A 33 2.54 4.17 -8.06
CA TYR A 33 3.62 5.16 -7.91
C TYR A 33 4.94 4.55 -7.44
N TRP A 34 5.47 3.60 -8.22
CA TRP A 34 6.71 2.88 -7.91
C TRP A 34 7.85 3.83 -7.55
N GLY A 35 8.60 3.48 -6.50
CA GLY A 35 9.70 4.29 -5.99
C GLY A 35 9.26 5.47 -5.11
N PHE A 36 8.02 5.95 -5.24
CA PHE A 36 7.48 7.08 -4.47
C PHE A 36 6.53 6.67 -3.35
N HIS A 37 6.12 5.40 -3.26
CA HIS A 37 5.19 4.92 -2.23
C HIS A 37 5.61 5.26 -0.81
N THR A 38 6.88 5.00 -0.46
CA THR A 38 7.40 5.30 0.88
C THR A 38 7.39 6.79 1.18
N MET A 39 7.73 7.62 0.18
CA MET A 39 7.70 9.07 0.30
C MET A 39 6.26 9.56 0.53
N PHE A 40 5.30 9.09 -0.25
CA PHE A 40 3.89 9.44 -0.07
C PHE A 40 3.32 8.90 1.24
N ALA A 41 3.64 7.67 1.63
CA ALA A 41 3.23 7.11 2.91
C ALA A 41 3.78 7.92 4.08
N PHE A 42 5.04 8.34 4.02
CA PHE A 42 5.62 9.27 5.00
C PHE A 42 4.86 10.59 5.01
N LEU A 43 4.68 11.22 3.85
CA LEU A 43 4.04 12.53 3.72
C LEU A 43 2.60 12.51 4.24
N PHE A 44 1.78 11.56 3.78
CA PHE A 44 0.39 11.44 4.19
C PHE A 44 0.26 11.01 5.65
N ALA A 45 1.11 10.12 6.17
CA ALA A 45 1.08 9.77 7.58
C ALA A 45 1.47 10.97 8.46
N ALA A 46 2.47 11.75 8.07
CA ALA A 46 2.85 12.96 8.78
C ALA A 46 1.75 14.02 8.75
N LEU A 47 1.18 14.29 7.57
CA LEU A 47 0.14 15.30 7.36
C LEU A 47 -1.15 14.95 8.10
N LEU A 48 -1.57 13.69 8.03
CA LEU A 48 -2.80 13.19 8.66
C LEU A 48 -2.57 12.74 10.12
N ARG A 49 -1.39 13.00 10.70
CA ARG A 49 -1.03 12.69 12.09
C ARG A 49 -1.13 11.19 12.45
N GLY A 50 -0.90 10.31 11.47
CA GLY A 50 -0.76 8.87 11.65
C GLY A 50 0.65 8.46 12.09
N ASN A 51 0.84 7.18 12.44
CA ASN A 51 2.16 6.66 12.75
C ASN A 51 2.96 6.42 11.45
N VAL A 52 4.00 7.24 11.24
CA VAL A 52 4.87 7.19 10.05
C VAL A 52 5.57 5.83 9.91
N VAL A 53 6.05 5.25 11.00
CA VAL A 53 6.74 3.95 10.96
C VAL A 53 5.77 2.85 10.52
N ALA A 54 4.56 2.85 11.06
CA ALA A 54 3.50 1.93 10.67
C ALA A 54 3.11 2.12 9.19
N ALA A 55 3.07 3.35 8.70
CA ALA A 55 2.80 3.63 7.28
C ALA A 55 3.89 3.07 6.36
N ILE A 56 5.16 3.26 6.69
CA ILE A 56 6.28 2.69 5.93
C ILE A 56 6.19 1.15 5.93
N LEU A 57 5.81 0.52 7.05
CA LEU A 57 5.58 -0.93 7.09
C LEU A 57 4.42 -1.35 6.20
N GLY A 58 3.32 -0.57 6.16
CA GLY A 58 2.16 -0.85 5.32
C GLY A 58 2.46 -0.82 3.82
N VAL A 59 3.39 0.03 3.37
CA VAL A 59 3.80 0.11 1.95
C VAL A 59 4.29 -1.24 1.41
N HIS A 60 4.90 -2.07 2.26
CA HIS A 60 5.47 -3.35 1.87
C HIS A 60 4.40 -4.42 1.55
N VAL A 61 3.12 -4.10 1.66
CA VAL A 61 2.04 -4.92 1.08
C VAL A 61 2.15 -4.97 -0.45
N GLY A 62 2.71 -3.95 -1.11
CA GLY A 62 2.99 -3.93 -2.55
C GLY A 62 4.34 -4.53 -2.95
N ASN A 63 4.74 -5.66 -2.36
CA ASN A 63 6.02 -6.32 -2.64
C ASN A 63 6.00 -7.14 -3.95
N PRO A 64 7.15 -7.61 -4.48
CA PRO A 64 7.21 -8.31 -5.77
C PRO A 64 6.30 -9.55 -5.89
N LEU A 65 5.96 -10.19 -4.77
CA LEU A 65 5.07 -11.35 -4.77
C LEU A 65 3.60 -10.94 -4.92
N THR A 66 3.19 -9.84 -4.30
CA THR A 66 1.80 -9.35 -4.34
C THR A 66 1.55 -8.38 -5.49
N ALA A 67 2.59 -7.72 -5.99
CA ALA A 67 2.52 -6.71 -7.04
C ALA A 67 1.81 -7.20 -8.33
N PRO A 68 2.08 -8.42 -8.87
CA PRO A 68 1.36 -8.90 -10.05
C PRO A 68 -0.15 -8.99 -9.82
N LEU A 69 -0.57 -9.48 -8.64
CA LEU A 69 -1.97 -9.58 -8.28
C LEU A 69 -2.61 -8.19 -8.12
N LEU A 70 -1.91 -7.27 -7.44
CA LEU A 70 -2.39 -5.90 -7.26
C LEU A 70 -2.53 -5.19 -8.60
N PHE A 71 -1.56 -5.26 -9.50
CA PHE A 71 -1.65 -4.65 -10.83
C PHE A 71 -2.74 -5.26 -11.69
N ALA A 72 -2.85 -6.59 -11.72
CA ALA A 72 -3.93 -7.24 -12.47
C ALA A 72 -5.30 -6.80 -11.95
N SER A 73 -5.47 -6.72 -10.64
CA SER A 73 -6.73 -6.35 -10.00
C SER A 73 -7.07 -4.87 -10.21
N THR A 74 -6.13 -3.97 -9.95
CA THR A 74 -6.35 -2.53 -10.13
C THR A 74 -6.52 -2.17 -11.61
N TYR A 75 -5.77 -2.79 -12.51
CA TYR A 75 -5.95 -2.59 -13.94
C TYR A 75 -7.32 -3.08 -14.41
N TRP A 76 -7.73 -4.30 -14.02
CA TRP A 76 -9.03 -4.86 -14.41
C TRP A 76 -10.21 -4.03 -13.88
N VAL A 77 -10.10 -3.47 -12.68
CA VAL A 77 -11.14 -2.57 -12.15
C VAL A 77 -11.08 -1.22 -12.86
N GLY A 78 -9.90 -0.63 -13.01
CA GLY A 78 -9.71 0.68 -13.65
C GLY A 78 -10.19 0.71 -15.10
N SER A 79 -9.93 -0.36 -15.87
CA SER A 79 -10.32 -0.46 -17.28
C SER A 79 -11.83 -0.56 -17.49
N LYS A 80 -12.61 -0.78 -16.43
CA LYS A 80 -14.08 -0.67 -16.49
C LYS A 80 -14.57 0.77 -16.42
N PHE A 81 -13.74 1.70 -15.94
CA PHE A 81 -14.08 3.12 -15.83
C PHE A 81 -13.47 3.95 -16.96
N ILE A 82 -12.36 3.49 -17.54
CA ILE A 82 -11.67 4.12 -18.66
C ILE A 82 -11.55 3.08 -19.78
N ASP A 83 -12.01 3.42 -20.97
CA ASP A 83 -11.77 2.60 -22.17
C ASP A 83 -10.27 2.41 -22.35
N SER A 84 -9.82 1.18 -22.15
CA SER A 84 -8.41 0.82 -22.16
C SER A 84 -8.26 -0.44 -22.97
N ASP A 85 -7.37 -0.40 -23.96
CA ASP A 85 -6.99 -1.62 -24.68
C ASP A 85 -6.28 -2.58 -23.73
N PRO A 86 -6.58 -3.90 -23.79
CA PRO A 86 -5.94 -4.88 -22.94
C PRO A 86 -4.41 -4.79 -23.08
N ILE A 87 -3.70 -4.60 -21.97
CA ILE A 87 -2.23 -4.68 -21.98
C ILE A 87 -1.84 -6.15 -22.20
N CYS A 88 -1.58 -6.51 -23.46
CA CYS A 88 -1.00 -7.79 -23.83
C CYS A 88 0.51 -7.59 -24.01
N PHE A 89 1.31 -8.11 -23.07
CA PHE A 89 2.77 -8.12 -23.23
C PHE A 89 3.15 -9.41 -23.96
N ALA A 90 3.52 -9.33 -25.24
CA ALA A 90 4.05 -10.49 -25.95
C ALA A 90 5.56 -10.58 -25.70
N TRP A 91 6.08 -11.79 -25.51
CA TRP A 91 7.52 -12.05 -25.34
C TRP A 91 8.37 -11.57 -26.54
N LYS A 92 7.74 -11.21 -27.67
CA LYS A 92 8.38 -10.67 -28.88
C LYS A 92 8.57 -9.14 -28.86
N ASP A 93 8.10 -8.44 -27.84
CA ASP A 93 8.04 -6.97 -27.81
C ASP A 93 9.28 -6.30 -27.20
N PHE A 94 10.43 -6.99 -27.11
CA PHE A 94 11.71 -6.35 -26.75
C PHE A 94 12.27 -5.57 -27.94
N SER A 95 11.60 -4.49 -28.34
CA SER A 95 12.03 -3.55 -29.39
C SER A 95 12.01 -2.10 -28.89
N LEU A 96 12.77 -1.23 -29.56
CA LEU A 96 12.76 0.20 -29.23
C LEU A 96 11.38 0.82 -29.47
N ASP A 97 10.67 0.38 -30.52
CA ASP A 97 9.30 0.81 -30.81
C ASP A 97 8.32 0.43 -29.69
N ALA A 98 8.46 -0.77 -29.12
CA ALA A 98 7.64 -1.19 -27.99
C ALA A 98 7.95 -0.35 -26.73
N ALA A 99 9.22 -0.01 -26.48
CA ALA A 99 9.60 0.88 -25.39
C ALA A 99 9.01 2.29 -25.56
N ILE A 100 9.05 2.85 -26.77
CA ILE A 100 8.47 4.16 -27.09
C ILE A 100 6.94 4.15 -26.92
N ARG A 101 6.27 3.09 -27.38
CA ARG A 101 4.82 2.89 -27.17
C ARG A 101 4.49 2.82 -25.69
N LEU A 102 5.22 2.01 -24.92
CA LEU A 102 4.99 1.87 -23.49
C LEU A 102 5.15 3.22 -22.76
N PHE A 103 6.14 4.02 -23.14
CA PHE A 103 6.35 5.35 -22.57
C PHE A 103 5.23 6.34 -22.94
N SER A 104 4.75 6.28 -24.17
CA SER A 104 3.64 7.13 -24.65
C SER A 104 2.32 6.78 -23.97
N GLU A 105 2.08 5.48 -23.73
CA GLU A 105 0.90 4.97 -23.03
C GLU A 105 1.01 4.99 -21.52
N ALA A 106 2.21 5.23 -20.96
CA ALA A 106 2.45 5.22 -19.52
C ALA A 106 1.50 6.14 -18.73
N PRO A 107 1.20 7.39 -19.16
CA PRO A 107 0.25 8.23 -18.46
C PRO A 107 -1.16 7.62 -18.38
N HIS A 108 -1.61 7.01 -19.47
CA HIS A 108 -2.91 6.35 -19.53
C HIS A 108 -2.95 5.12 -18.62
N ILE A 109 -1.92 4.27 -18.68
CA ILE A 109 -1.80 3.08 -17.82
C ILE A 109 -1.78 3.48 -16.34
N ILE A 110 -0.99 4.50 -15.97
CA ILE A 110 -0.93 5.02 -14.61
C ILE A 110 -2.30 5.54 -14.17
N MET A 111 -3.04 6.21 -15.05
CA MET A 111 -4.39 6.72 -14.76
C MET A 111 -5.37 5.57 -14.48
N VAL A 112 -5.42 4.56 -15.35
CA VAL A 112 -6.26 3.36 -15.19
C VAL A 112 -5.96 2.65 -13.87
N LEU A 113 -4.67 2.39 -13.60
CA LEU A 113 -4.22 1.78 -12.36
C LEU A 113 -4.55 2.64 -11.13
N SER A 114 -4.46 3.97 -11.24
CA SER A 114 -4.79 4.88 -10.15
C SER A 114 -6.27 4.81 -9.79
N ILE A 115 -7.17 4.79 -10.78
CA ILE A 115 -8.61 4.62 -10.55
C ILE A 115 -8.89 3.27 -9.90
N GLY A 116 -8.31 2.20 -10.43
CA GLY A 116 -8.43 0.87 -9.82
C GLY A 116 -7.93 0.83 -8.38
N ALA A 117 -6.81 1.50 -8.10
CA ALA A 117 -6.26 1.63 -6.76
C ALA A 117 -7.16 2.45 -5.82
N LEU A 118 -7.87 3.47 -6.30
CA LEU A 118 -8.89 4.16 -5.51
C LEU A 118 -10.04 3.22 -5.14
N VAL A 119 -10.57 2.48 -6.13
CA VAL A 119 -11.75 1.63 -5.95
C VAL A 119 -11.45 0.41 -5.05
N ILE A 120 -10.31 -0.25 -5.23
CA ILE A 120 -9.94 -1.44 -4.44
C ILE A 120 -9.13 -1.07 -3.20
N GLY A 121 -8.22 -0.10 -3.32
CA GLY A 121 -7.29 0.26 -2.25
C GLY A 121 -7.97 0.95 -1.07
N LEU A 122 -9.06 1.69 -1.27
CA LEU A 122 -9.81 2.29 -0.16
C LEU A 122 -10.48 1.21 0.72
N PRO A 123 -11.26 0.25 0.19
CA PRO A 123 -11.76 -0.88 0.97
C PRO A 123 -10.66 -1.70 1.66
N LEU A 124 -9.58 -2.03 0.94
CA LEU A 124 -8.48 -2.83 1.50
C LEU A 124 -7.72 -2.09 2.60
N SER A 125 -7.52 -0.79 2.46
CA SER A 125 -6.89 0.02 3.51
C SER A 125 -7.80 0.17 4.74
N GLY A 126 -9.12 0.28 4.55
CA GLY A 126 -10.10 0.23 5.65
C GLY A 126 -10.07 -1.12 6.39
N LEU A 127 -9.99 -2.22 5.65
CA LEU A 127 -9.81 -3.56 6.24
C LEU A 127 -8.48 -3.66 7.00
N ALA A 128 -7.38 -3.15 6.41
CA ALA A 128 -6.08 -3.13 7.04
C ALA A 128 -6.07 -2.29 8.33
N TYR A 129 -6.76 -1.15 8.35
CA TYR A 129 -6.97 -0.36 9.57
C TYR A 129 -7.63 -1.20 10.67
N TRP A 130 -8.74 -1.86 10.34
CA TRP A 130 -9.49 -2.65 11.32
C TRP A 130 -8.67 -3.83 11.87
N LEU A 131 -7.99 -4.57 10.99
CA LEU A 131 -7.12 -5.68 11.37
C LEU A 131 -5.94 -5.21 12.23
N ALA A 132 -5.28 -4.12 11.84
CA ALA A 132 -4.17 -3.54 12.61
C ALA A 132 -4.64 -3.08 13.98
N LYS A 133 -5.82 -2.45 14.09
CA LYS A 133 -6.39 -2.03 15.37
C LYS A 133 -6.61 -3.21 16.31
N ILE A 134 -7.21 -4.30 15.82
CA ILE A 134 -7.43 -5.52 16.60
C ILE A 134 -6.11 -6.16 17.00
N GLY A 135 -5.16 -6.27 16.07
CA GLY A 135 -3.83 -6.82 16.34
C GLY A 135 -3.11 -6.05 17.45
N MET A 136 -3.16 -4.72 17.42
CA MET A 136 -2.53 -3.87 18.43
C MET A 136 -3.23 -3.94 19.79
N ALA A 137 -4.57 -4.00 19.82
CA ALA A 137 -5.31 -4.21 21.06
C ALA A 137 -4.95 -5.55 21.71
N GLY A 138 -4.90 -6.63 20.92
CA GLY A 138 -4.49 -7.95 21.39
C GLY A 138 -3.02 -8.01 21.83
N TYR A 139 -2.11 -7.30 21.17
CA TYR A 139 -0.70 -7.23 21.55
C TYR A 139 -0.53 -6.57 22.93
N ARG A 140 -1.19 -5.43 23.17
CA ARG A 140 -1.10 -4.71 24.44
C ARG A 140 -1.68 -5.51 25.62
N ALA A 141 -2.83 -6.15 25.43
CA ALA A 141 -3.45 -6.99 26.47
C ALA A 141 -2.55 -8.16 26.92
N ARG A 142 -1.80 -8.76 25.99
CA ARG A 142 -0.86 -9.84 26.30
C ARG A 142 0.42 -9.34 26.97
N ASN A 143 0.83 -8.10 26.70
CA ASN A 143 2.05 -7.54 27.26
C ASN A 143 1.82 -7.06 28.71
N THR A 144 0.66 -6.47 29.02
CA THR A 144 0.28 -6.13 30.40
C THR A 144 0.13 -7.35 31.30
N ALA A 145 -0.32 -8.50 30.75
CA ALA A 145 -0.44 -9.74 31.52
C ALA A 145 0.91 -10.36 31.90
N LYS A 146 1.97 -10.09 31.13
CA LYS A 146 3.33 -10.61 31.36
C LYS A 146 4.17 -9.74 32.31
N GLU A 147 3.75 -8.50 32.58
CA GLU A 147 4.43 -7.59 33.52
C GLU A 147 3.86 -7.72 34.95
N GLY A 148 2.74 -8.42 35.12
CA GLY A 148 2.11 -8.71 36.42
C GLY A 148 2.38 -10.13 36.97
N GLU A 149 3.20 -10.93 36.29
CA GLU A 149 3.80 -12.18 36.78
C GLU A 149 5.24 -11.92 37.24
#